data_AF-A0A536SJM4-F1
#
_entry.id   AF-A0A536SJM4-F1
#
_cell.length_a   1.000
_cell.length_b   1.000
_cell.length_c   1.000
_cell.angle_alpha   90.00
_cell.angle_beta   90.00
_cell.angle_gamma   90.00
#
_symmetry.space_group_name_H-M   'P 1'
#
loop_
_entity.id
_entity.type
_entity.pdbx_description
1 polymer ?
#
loop_
_entity_poly.entity_id
_entity_poly.type
_entity_poly.pdbx_seq_one_letter_code
_entity_poly.pdbx_strand_id
1 'polypeptide(L)'
;EDAVERWIEEFLRVEAGGWKGRRGTALACSEPNRRFFTEMATAAFRRGRLLMLGINFNGRPIARRCALLAGEGSFAFKTAFDEEFARFSPGVMLEVDNIRQLQELPGVRWMDFCTARHNSLINRLSNDRRTIQSLAVGGGALGELMAWGLPLLKWTKHRLLKTSTTDAGSFVHRKLSPR
;
A
#
# COMPACT_ATOMS: atom_id res chain seq x y z
N GLU A 1 19.96 10.43 -9.73
CA GLU A 1 18.48 10.46 -9.71
C GLU A 1 17.90 9.44 -10.69
N ASP A 2 18.61 9.14 -11.77
CA ASP A 2 18.26 8.16 -12.82
C ASP A 2 17.89 6.76 -12.30
N ALA A 3 18.53 6.30 -11.21
CA ALA A 3 18.19 5.02 -10.60
C ALA A 3 16.78 5.03 -10.01
N VAL A 4 16.37 6.07 -9.26
CA VAL A 4 15.05 6.10 -8.62
C VAL A 4 13.93 6.23 -9.65
N GLU A 5 14.13 7.02 -10.69
CA GLU A 5 13.18 7.17 -11.80
C GLU A 5 12.90 5.82 -12.46
N ARG A 6 13.95 5.05 -12.79
CA ARG A 6 13.81 3.69 -13.31
C ARG A 6 12.99 2.80 -12.38
N TRP A 7 13.26 2.81 -11.07
CA TRP A 7 12.51 1.99 -10.10
C TRP A 7 11.03 2.41 -9.99
N ILE A 8 10.73 3.71 -10.10
CA ILE A 8 9.36 4.24 -10.15
C ILE A 8 8.64 3.75 -11.40
N GLU A 9 9.26 3.88 -12.56
CA GLU A 9 8.69 3.43 -13.84
C GLU A 9 8.45 1.92 -13.86
N GLU A 10 9.41 1.14 -13.37
CA GLU A 10 9.27 -0.32 -13.24
C GLU A 10 8.12 -0.69 -12.32
N PHE A 11 7.95 -0.01 -11.17
CA PHE A 11 6.84 -0.23 -10.27
C PHE A 11 5.50 0.04 -10.98
N LEU A 12 5.37 1.20 -11.64
CA LEU A 12 4.16 1.59 -12.35
C LEU A 12 3.79 0.60 -13.45
N ARG A 13 4.79 0.13 -14.21
CA ARG A 13 4.61 -0.87 -15.28
C ARG A 13 4.12 -2.20 -14.71
N VAL A 14 4.77 -2.72 -13.66
CA VAL A 14 4.39 -4.00 -13.04
C VAL A 14 2.98 -3.90 -12.42
N GLU A 15 2.66 -2.78 -11.78
CA GLU A 15 1.33 -2.58 -11.19
C GLU A 15 0.22 -2.52 -12.26
N ALA A 16 0.45 -1.78 -13.34
CA ALA A 16 -0.50 -1.63 -14.44
C ALA A 16 -0.70 -2.95 -15.22
N GLY A 17 0.29 -3.84 -15.24
CA GLY A 17 0.16 -5.16 -15.86
C GLY A 17 -0.73 -6.15 -15.10
N GLY A 18 -0.97 -5.92 -13.79
CA GLY A 18 -1.74 -6.83 -12.95
C GLY A 18 -3.25 -6.54 -12.90
N TRP A 19 -3.94 -7.19 -11.96
CA TRP A 19 -5.39 -7.04 -11.73
C TRP A 19 -5.81 -5.59 -11.46
N LYS A 20 -4.93 -4.78 -10.87
CA LYS A 20 -5.20 -3.36 -10.59
C LYS A 20 -5.35 -2.57 -11.88
N GLY A 21 -4.47 -2.82 -12.85
CA GLY A 21 -4.57 -2.22 -14.18
C GLY A 21 -5.82 -2.66 -14.91
N ARG A 22 -6.14 -3.96 -14.89
CA ARG A 22 -7.40 -4.47 -15.47
C ARG A 22 -8.65 -3.85 -14.86
N ARG A 23 -8.62 -3.49 -13.56
CA ARG A 23 -9.71 -2.78 -12.87
C ARG A 23 -9.64 -1.25 -12.99
N GLY A 24 -8.65 -0.69 -13.68
CA GLY A 24 -8.45 0.76 -13.80
C GLY A 24 -8.02 1.46 -12.50
N THR A 25 -7.49 0.71 -11.53
CA THR A 25 -7.12 1.20 -10.19
C THR A 25 -5.61 1.22 -9.92
N ALA A 26 -4.80 0.83 -10.91
CA ALA A 26 -3.35 1.04 -10.83
C ALA A 26 -3.01 2.53 -10.87
N LEU A 27 -1.86 2.92 -10.31
CA LEU A 27 -1.44 4.32 -10.27
C LEU A 27 -1.27 4.90 -11.67
N ALA A 28 -0.77 4.08 -12.61
CA ALA A 28 -0.59 4.49 -14.00
C ALA A 28 -1.91 4.62 -14.80
N CYS A 29 -3.06 4.20 -14.24
CA CYS A 29 -4.35 4.31 -14.95
C CYS A 29 -4.89 5.75 -14.99
N SER A 30 -4.34 6.68 -14.20
CA SER A 30 -4.70 8.09 -14.29
C SER A 30 -3.47 8.99 -14.06
N GLU A 31 -3.38 10.08 -14.83
CA GLU A 31 -2.26 11.01 -14.71
C GLU A 31 -2.12 11.62 -13.31
N PRO A 32 -3.20 12.01 -12.60
CA PRO A 32 -3.09 12.50 -11.23
C PRO A 32 -2.47 11.48 -10.27
N ASN A 33 -2.83 10.19 -10.37
CA ASN A 33 -2.29 9.15 -9.50
C ASN A 33 -0.83 8.83 -9.84
N ARG A 34 -0.50 8.78 -11.13
CA ARG A 34 0.87 8.60 -11.61
C ARG A 34 1.76 9.74 -11.11
N ARG A 35 1.34 10.99 -11.33
CA ARG A 35 2.05 12.19 -10.86
C ARG A 35 2.24 12.18 -9.35
N PHE A 36 1.17 11.90 -8.59
CA PHE A 36 1.25 11.80 -7.13
C PHE A 36 2.30 10.78 -6.68
N PHE A 37 2.29 9.58 -7.27
CA PHE A 37 3.25 8.54 -6.90
C PHE A 37 4.69 8.95 -7.22
N THR A 38 4.92 9.48 -8.42
CA THR A 38 6.25 9.92 -8.84
C THR A 38 6.78 11.02 -7.93
N GLU A 39 5.98 12.06 -7.65
CA GLU A 39 6.38 13.17 -6.77
C GLU A 39 6.63 12.70 -5.33
N MET A 40 5.76 11.83 -4.81
CA MET A 40 5.88 11.27 -3.47
C MET A 40 7.15 10.42 -3.33
N ALA A 41 7.39 9.49 -4.27
CA ALA A 41 8.55 8.60 -4.24
C ALA A 41 9.86 9.38 -4.43
N THR A 42 9.92 10.32 -5.38
CA THR A 42 11.09 11.17 -5.59
C THR A 42 11.39 12.03 -4.37
N ALA A 43 10.37 12.64 -3.74
CA ALA A 43 10.56 13.42 -2.53
C ALA A 43 10.98 12.57 -1.33
N ALA A 44 10.44 11.35 -1.20
CA ALA A 44 10.87 10.41 -0.17
C ALA A 44 12.33 9.97 -0.37
N PHE A 45 12.74 9.70 -1.61
CA PHE A 45 14.11 9.35 -1.95
C PHE A 45 15.09 10.46 -1.58
N ARG A 46 14.79 11.71 -1.98
CA ARG A 46 15.62 12.88 -1.64
C ARG A 46 15.77 13.11 -0.15
N ARG A 47 14.84 12.60 0.67
CA ARG A 47 14.87 12.70 2.14
C ARG A 47 15.46 11.46 2.83
N GLY A 48 15.95 10.47 2.07
CA GLY A 48 16.42 9.19 2.62
C GLY A 48 15.29 8.37 3.27
N ARG A 49 14.05 8.54 2.80
CA ARG A 49 12.84 7.94 3.37
C ARG A 49 12.11 6.98 2.44
N LEU A 50 12.69 6.66 1.29
CA LEU A 50 12.11 5.70 0.33
C LEU A 50 12.78 4.33 0.51
N LEU A 51 11.95 3.29 0.62
CA LEU A 51 12.39 1.90 0.49
C LEU A 51 11.71 1.26 -0.70
N MET A 52 12.51 0.80 -1.66
CA MET A 52 12.06 0.05 -2.83
C MET A 52 12.73 -1.32 -2.82
N LEU A 53 11.92 -2.37 -2.92
CA LEU A 53 12.39 -3.76 -3.07
C LEU A 53 11.85 -4.34 -4.36
N GLY A 54 12.58 -5.28 -4.95
CA GLY A 54 12.18 -5.88 -6.21
C GLY A 54 12.78 -7.25 -6.48
N ILE A 55 12.03 -8.07 -7.20
CA ILE A 55 12.50 -9.33 -7.76
C ILE A 55 12.60 -9.19 -9.27
N ASN A 56 13.73 -9.60 -9.82
CA ASN A 56 13.97 -9.68 -11.26
C ASN A 56 14.07 -11.13 -11.69
N PHE A 57 13.52 -11.45 -12.85
CA PHE A 57 13.69 -12.73 -13.51
C PHE A 57 14.25 -12.50 -14.91
N ASN A 58 15.44 -13.03 -15.20
CA ASN A 58 16.17 -12.81 -16.45
C ASN A 58 16.27 -11.32 -16.83
N GLY A 59 16.59 -10.46 -15.86
CA GLY A 59 16.69 -9.00 -16.05
C GLY A 59 15.34 -8.27 -16.12
N ARG A 60 14.20 -8.97 -16.19
CA ARG A 60 12.86 -8.35 -16.20
C ARG A 60 12.35 -8.13 -14.77
N PRO A 61 11.84 -6.93 -14.42
CA PRO A 61 11.10 -6.70 -13.19
C PRO A 61 9.82 -7.55 -13.17
N ILE A 62 9.71 -8.47 -12.19
CA ILE A 62 8.50 -9.28 -11.99
C ILE A 62 7.78 -8.97 -10.68
N ALA A 63 8.44 -8.32 -9.72
CA ALA A 63 7.78 -7.80 -8.53
C ALA A 63 8.48 -6.55 -8.03
N ARG A 64 7.69 -5.60 -7.51
CA ARG A 64 8.16 -4.34 -6.93
C ARG A 64 7.30 -3.99 -5.73
N ARG A 65 7.94 -3.39 -4.73
CA ARG A 65 7.30 -2.83 -3.54
C ARG A 65 7.87 -1.47 -3.25
N CYS A 66 6.99 -0.59 -2.80
CA CYS A 66 7.30 0.73 -2.29
C CYS A 66 6.86 0.80 -0.82
N ALA A 67 7.74 1.33 0.03
CA ALA A 67 7.48 1.64 1.43
C ALA A 67 8.14 2.97 1.81
N LEU A 68 7.63 3.60 2.87
CA LEU A 68 8.10 4.88 3.37
C LEU A 68 8.63 4.74 4.79
N LEU A 69 9.77 5.38 5.06
CA LEU A 69 10.34 5.47 6.39
C LEU A 69 9.89 6.73 7.11
N ALA A 70 9.48 6.58 8.37
CA ALA A 70 9.20 7.71 9.25
C ALA A 70 9.53 7.35 10.71
N GLY A 71 10.45 8.11 11.30
CA GLY A 71 11.01 7.79 12.62
C GLY A 71 11.63 6.40 12.61
N GLU A 72 11.26 5.56 13.57
CA GLU A 72 11.73 4.17 13.66
C GLU A 72 10.84 3.17 12.89
N GLY A 73 9.91 3.66 12.07
CA GLY A 73 8.90 2.84 11.39
C GLY A 73 9.08 2.79 9.88
N SER A 74 8.74 1.63 9.30
CA SER A 74 8.53 1.44 7.86
C SER A 74 7.05 1.21 7.56
N PHE A 75 6.49 1.94 6.60
CA PHE A 75 5.09 1.86 6.22
C PHE A 75 4.98 1.35 4.79
N ALA A 76 4.37 0.18 4.61
CA ALA A 76 4.10 -0.36 3.29
C ALA A 76 3.15 0.59 2.53
N PHE A 77 3.56 1.03 1.35
CA PHE A 77 2.71 1.84 0.49
C PHE A 77 1.96 0.96 -0.50
N LYS A 78 2.69 0.18 -1.30
CA LYS A 78 2.08 -0.65 -2.34
C LYS A 78 3.02 -1.75 -2.81
N THR A 79 2.46 -2.93 -3.07
CA THR A 79 3.16 -4.07 -3.68
C THR A 79 2.47 -4.43 -5.00
N ALA A 80 3.28 -4.74 -6.01
CA ALA A 80 2.85 -5.17 -7.33
C ALA A 80 3.73 -6.34 -7.81
N PHE A 81 3.13 -7.27 -8.53
CA PHE A 81 3.85 -8.36 -9.17
C PHE A 81 3.17 -8.73 -10.49
N ASP A 82 3.96 -9.37 -11.34
CA ASP A 82 3.55 -9.90 -12.62
C ASP A 82 2.76 -11.19 -12.44
N GLU A 83 1.51 -11.20 -12.89
CA GLU A 83 0.59 -12.31 -12.67
C GLU A 83 0.95 -13.56 -13.47
N GLU A 84 1.76 -13.44 -14.52
CA GLU A 84 2.35 -14.61 -15.22
C GLU A 84 3.14 -15.49 -14.23
N PHE A 85 3.69 -14.88 -13.19
CA PHE A 85 4.50 -15.54 -12.15
C PHE A 85 3.69 -15.81 -10.86
N ALA A 86 2.38 -15.59 -10.85
CA ALA A 86 1.56 -15.70 -9.63
C ALA A 86 1.69 -17.06 -8.93
N ARG A 87 1.87 -18.16 -9.69
CA ARG A 87 2.05 -19.52 -9.14
C ARG A 87 3.26 -19.66 -8.21
N PHE A 88 4.24 -18.77 -8.33
CA PHE A 88 5.46 -18.74 -7.52
C PHE A 88 5.34 -17.81 -6.31
N SER A 89 4.19 -17.16 -6.11
CA SER A 89 3.94 -16.22 -5.01
C SER A 89 5.00 -15.11 -4.86
N PRO A 90 5.38 -14.40 -5.94
CA PRO A 90 6.45 -13.40 -5.89
C PRO A 90 6.16 -12.28 -4.88
N GLY A 91 4.88 -11.92 -4.68
CA GLY A 91 4.51 -10.97 -3.63
C GLY A 91 4.90 -11.44 -2.23
N VAL A 92 4.71 -12.73 -1.91
CA VAL A 92 5.07 -13.31 -0.61
C VAL A 92 6.58 -13.38 -0.44
N MET A 93 7.30 -13.82 -1.47
CA MET A 93 8.76 -13.82 -1.47
C MET A 93 9.32 -12.43 -1.15
N LEU A 94 8.72 -11.41 -1.76
CA LEU A 94 9.14 -10.03 -1.59
C LEU A 94 8.83 -9.49 -0.17
N GLU A 95 7.72 -9.90 0.46
CA GLU A 95 7.47 -9.58 1.88
C GLU A 95 8.48 -10.25 2.82
N VAL A 96 8.84 -11.51 2.57
CA VAL A 96 9.87 -12.22 3.35
C VAL A 96 11.22 -11.54 3.21
N ASP A 97 11.60 -11.17 1.99
CA ASP A 97 12.85 -10.45 1.73
C ASP A 97 12.84 -9.06 2.38
N ASN A 98 11.72 -8.35 2.30
CA ASN A 98 11.52 -7.08 2.99
C ASN A 98 11.75 -7.20 4.50
N ILE A 99 11.21 -8.24 5.16
CA ILE A 99 11.43 -8.44 6.60
C ILE A 99 12.93 -8.63 6.91
N ARG A 100 13.64 -9.42 6.10
CA ARG A 100 15.09 -9.63 6.26
C ARG A 100 15.87 -8.33 6.08
N GLN A 101 15.60 -7.59 5.01
CA GLN A 101 16.29 -6.32 4.76
C GLN A 101 16.01 -5.29 5.86
N LEU A 102 14.79 -5.23 6.41
CA LEU A 102 14.48 -4.32 7.51
C LEU A 102 15.24 -4.64 8.80
N GLN A 103 15.62 -5.90 9.03
CA GLN A 103 16.46 -6.28 10.18
C GLN A 103 17.89 -5.75 10.06
N GLU A 104 18.36 -5.50 8.84
CA GLU A 104 19.70 -4.98 8.56
C GLU A 104 19.74 -3.44 8.54
N LEU A 105 18.59 -2.77 8.48
CA LEU A 105 18.51 -1.31 8.41
C LEU A 105 18.59 -0.66 9.80
N PRO A 106 19.68 0.04 10.14
CA PRO A 106 19.80 0.70 11.42
C PRO A 106 18.74 1.80 11.55
N GLY A 107 18.05 1.81 12.69
CA GLY A 107 17.01 2.81 13.01
C GLY A 107 15.59 2.38 12.70
N VAL A 108 15.36 1.32 11.91
CA VAL A 108 14.01 0.74 11.76
C VAL A 108 13.79 -0.30 12.84
N ARG A 109 12.79 -0.08 13.69
CA ARG A 109 12.42 -0.99 14.79
C ARG A 109 11.12 -1.76 14.54
N TRP A 110 10.28 -1.26 13.65
CA TRP A 110 8.99 -1.85 13.35
C TRP A 110 8.53 -1.52 11.94
N MET A 111 7.58 -2.30 11.43
CA MET A 111 6.91 -2.02 10.17
C MET A 111 5.40 -2.18 10.29
N ASP A 112 4.68 -1.36 9.55
CA ASP A 112 3.25 -1.51 9.29
C ASP A 112 3.04 -1.93 7.83
N PHE A 113 2.34 -3.04 7.65
CA PHE A 113 1.96 -3.54 6.32
C PHE A 113 0.80 -2.78 5.70
N CYS A 114 0.16 -1.85 6.44
CA CYS A 114 -0.95 -1.00 6.03
C CYS A 114 -2.07 -1.76 5.29
N THR A 115 -2.31 -3.01 5.73
CA THR A 115 -3.30 -3.91 5.15
C THR A 115 -4.56 -3.96 6.02
N ALA A 116 -5.65 -4.48 5.44
CA ALA A 116 -6.85 -4.79 6.20
C ALA A 116 -6.54 -5.71 7.41
N ARG A 117 -7.25 -5.46 8.52
CA ARG A 117 -7.10 -6.15 9.82
C ARG A 117 -7.12 -7.68 9.72
N HIS A 118 -7.89 -8.23 8.79
CA HIS A 118 -8.13 -9.67 8.64
C HIS A 118 -7.26 -10.33 7.56
N ASN A 119 -6.11 -9.75 7.19
CA ASN A 119 -5.18 -10.37 6.25
C ASN A 119 -4.40 -11.52 6.91
N SER A 120 -4.80 -12.77 6.63
CA SER A 120 -4.22 -13.97 7.26
C SER A 120 -2.73 -14.15 7.00
N LEU A 121 -2.22 -13.77 5.83
CA LEU A 121 -0.81 -13.89 5.48
C LEU A 121 0.04 -12.93 6.30
N ILE A 122 -0.33 -11.64 6.28
CA ILE A 122 0.38 -10.63 7.06
C ILE A 122 0.29 -10.93 8.54
N ASN A 123 -0.88 -11.36 9.01
CA ASN A 123 -1.07 -11.71 10.41
C ASN A 123 -0.17 -12.86 10.90
N ARG A 124 0.31 -13.73 10.00
CA ARG A 124 1.28 -14.79 10.29
C ARG A 124 2.74 -14.33 10.20
N LEU A 125 3.02 -13.32 9.37
CA LEU A 125 4.36 -12.74 9.23
C LEU A 125 4.68 -11.72 10.34
N SER A 126 3.66 -11.04 10.87
CA SER A 126 3.80 -10.05 11.93
C SER A 126 3.88 -10.71 13.31
N ASN A 127 4.93 -10.41 14.05
CA ASN A 127 5.13 -10.92 15.41
C ASN A 127 4.21 -10.25 16.46
N ASP A 128 3.73 -9.04 16.19
CA ASP A 128 2.94 -8.26 17.15
C ASP A 128 1.91 -7.35 16.44
N ARG A 129 1.10 -6.62 17.22
CA ARG A 129 0.20 -5.56 16.77
C ARG A 129 0.51 -4.27 17.51
N ARG A 130 0.63 -3.19 16.74
CA ARG A 130 0.79 -1.84 17.29
C ARG A 130 -0.48 -1.03 17.04
N THR A 131 -0.96 -0.36 18.09
CA THR A 131 -2.06 0.60 17.97
C THR A 131 -1.51 1.91 17.41
N ILE A 132 -2.03 2.35 16.27
CA ILE A 132 -1.75 3.66 15.67
C ILE A 132 -3.04 4.49 15.76
N GLN A 133 -2.92 5.71 16.30
CA GLN A 133 -4.04 6.64 16.44
C GLN A 133 -3.70 7.98 15.79
N SER A 134 -4.70 8.60 15.16
CA SER A 134 -4.59 9.96 14.65
C SER A 134 -5.16 10.92 15.66
N LEU A 135 -4.33 11.80 16.21
CA LEU A 135 -4.75 12.89 17.08
C LEU A 135 -4.94 14.16 16.25
N ALA A 136 -6.10 14.80 16.38
CA ALA A 136 -6.34 16.15 15.87
C ALA A 136 -6.30 17.10 17.07
N VAL A 137 -5.46 18.13 17.01
CA VAL A 137 -5.35 19.16 18.04
C VAL A 137 -5.84 20.48 17.45
N GLY A 138 -6.86 21.06 18.07
CA GLY A 138 -7.40 22.36 17.72
C GLY A 138 -6.70 23.47 18.51
N GLY A 139 -6.28 24.54 17.83
CA GLY A 139 -5.78 25.74 18.49
C GLY A 139 -6.90 26.76 18.73
N GLY A 140 -7.07 27.21 19.97
CA GLY A 140 -8.09 28.19 20.37
C GLY A 140 -9.53 27.66 20.30
N ALA A 141 -10.50 28.48 20.72
CA ALA A 141 -11.90 28.08 20.85
C ALA A 141 -12.52 27.55 19.53
N LEU A 142 -12.18 28.16 18.39
CA LEU A 142 -12.66 27.69 17.08
C LEU A 142 -12.02 26.36 16.67
N GLY A 143 -10.73 26.17 16.96
CA GLY A 143 -10.03 24.92 16.70
C GLY A 143 -10.59 23.76 17.53
N GLU A 144 -10.90 24.01 18.81
CA GLU A 144 -11.53 23.02 19.68
C GLU A 144 -12.91 22.61 19.18
N LEU A 145 -13.75 23.57 18.79
CA LEU A 145 -15.07 23.30 18.22
C LEU A 145 -14.98 22.45 16.94
N MET A 146 -14.00 22.73 16.07
CA MET A 146 -13.76 21.94 14.86
C MET A 146 -13.24 20.53 15.17
N ALA A 147 -12.35 20.39 16.16
CA ALA A 147 -11.85 19.10 16.63
C ALA A 147 -12.99 18.24 17.23
N TRP A 148 -13.94 18.86 17.92
CA TRP A 148 -15.15 18.21 18.42
C TRP A 148 -16.12 17.78 17.30
N GLY A 149 -16.24 18.57 16.23
CA GLY A 149 -17.10 18.22 15.07
C GLY A 149 -16.53 17.11 14.19
N LEU A 150 -15.22 16.86 14.24
CA LEU A 150 -14.49 15.93 13.38
C LEU A 150 -15.00 14.48 13.41
N PRO A 151 -15.27 13.85 14.58
CA PRO A 151 -15.87 12.52 14.65
C PRO A 151 -17.24 12.45 13.96
N LEU A 152 -18.08 13.47 14.16
CA LEU A 152 -19.41 13.58 13.54
C LEU A 152 -19.30 13.68 12.02
N LEU A 153 -18.40 14.53 11.52
CA LEU A 153 -18.10 14.67 10.08
C LEU A 153 -17.57 13.38 9.46
N LYS A 154 -16.69 12.66 10.16
CA LYS A 154 -16.19 11.35 9.72
C LYS A 154 -17.32 10.33 9.66
N TRP A 155 -18.19 10.31 10.66
CA TRP A 155 -19.34 9.41 10.71
C TRP A 155 -20.35 9.70 9.59
N THR A 156 -20.71 10.96 9.35
CA THR A 156 -21.63 11.34 8.27
C THR A 156 -21.05 10.99 6.90
N LYS A 157 -19.78 11.33 6.65
CA LYS A 157 -19.09 10.94 5.41
C LYS A 157 -19.06 9.42 5.22
N HIS A 158 -18.75 8.66 6.28
CA HIS A 158 -18.70 7.20 6.18
C HIS A 158 -20.07 6.58 5.93
N ARG A 159 -21.15 7.16 6.47
CA ARG A 159 -22.52 6.75 6.15
C ARG A 159 -22.89 7.05 4.70
N LEU A 160 -22.65 8.27 4.22
CA LEU A 160 -22.99 8.69 2.86
C LEU A 160 -22.23 7.91 1.77
N LEU A 161 -20.95 7.59 2.02
CA LEU A 161 -20.14 6.76 1.12
C LEU A 161 -20.54 5.29 1.13
N LYS A 162 -21.09 4.76 2.24
CA LYS A 162 -21.65 3.40 2.27
C LYS A 162 -22.94 3.29 1.47
N THR A 163 -23.80 4.31 1.49
CA THR A 163 -25.05 4.30 0.72
C THR A 163 -24.83 4.32 -0.81
N SER A 164 -23.68 4.82 -1.27
CA SER A 164 -23.33 4.89 -2.70
C SER A 164 -22.70 3.59 -3.23
N THR A 165 -22.48 2.58 -2.39
CA THR A 165 -21.90 1.27 -2.82
C THR A 165 -22.92 0.13 -2.81
N THR A 166 -24.22 0.40 -2.56
CA THR A 166 -25.25 -0.67 -2.46
C THR A 166 -25.88 -1.03 -3.82
N ASP A 167 -25.64 -0.29 -4.90
CA ASP A 167 -26.09 -0.65 -6.26
C ASP A 167 -24.91 -1.06 -7.17
N ALA A 168 -24.24 -2.17 -6.84
CA ALA A 168 -23.43 -2.92 -7.81
C ALA A 168 -23.10 -4.33 -7.30
N GLY A 169 -23.88 -5.33 -7.73
CA GLY A 169 -23.42 -6.71 -7.86
C GLY A 169 -23.71 -7.63 -6.68
N SER A 170 -24.93 -8.15 -6.61
CA SER A 170 -25.20 -9.44 -5.96
C SER A 170 -24.51 -10.56 -6.77
N PHE A 171 -23.44 -11.14 -6.22
CA PHE A 171 -22.84 -12.37 -6.78
C PHE A 171 -23.11 -13.53 -5.82
N VAL A 172 -24.07 -14.37 -6.22
CA VAL A 172 -24.34 -15.68 -5.63
C VAL A 172 -23.27 -16.66 -6.13
N HIS A 173 -22.38 -17.11 -5.25
CA HIS A 173 -21.47 -18.22 -5.56
C HIS A 173 -22.24 -19.54 -5.48
N ARG A 174 -22.65 -20.10 -6.63
CA ARG A 174 -23.07 -21.50 -6.75
C ARG A 174 -21.82 -22.35 -7.01
N LYS A 175 -21.43 -23.16 -6.02
CA LYS A 175 -20.36 -24.16 -6.15
C LYS A 175 -20.90 -25.33 -6.96
N LEU A 176 -20.37 -25.54 -8.17
CA LEU A 176 -20.54 -26.80 -8.91
C LEU A 176 -19.36 -27.70 -8.53
N SER A 177 -19.66 -28.83 -7.89
CA SER A 177 -18.72 -29.95 -7.72
C SER A 177 -18.78 -30.83 -8.96
N PRO A 178 -17.63 -31.27 -9.52
CA PRO A 178 -17.62 -32.46 -10.34
C PRO A 178 -17.73 -33.70 -9.45
N ARG A 179 -18.23 -34.78 -10.06
CA ARG A 179 -18.55 -36.09 -9.48
C ARG A 179 -17.35 -36.81 -8.90
#